data_AF-A0A329RA28-F1
#
_entry.id   AF-A0A329RA28-F1
#
_cell.length_a   1.000
_cell.length_b   1.000
_cell.length_c   1.000
_cell.angle_alpha   90.00
_cell.angle_beta   90.00
_cell.angle_gamma   90.00
#
_symmetry.space_group_name_H-M   'P 1'
#
loop_
_entity.id
_entity.type
_entity.pdbx_description
1 polymer ?
#
loop_
_entity_poly.entity_id
_entity_poly.type
_entity_poly.pdbx_seq_one_letter_code
_entity_poly.pdbx_strand_id
1 'polypeptide(L)'
;MNLAAGQGQLEVMQWLHSHGCKGTYEATDNVVGKGRLDIVKWLYDRGYNGSSEAIAAAVIFGYLDMLQWFYENTGKVPQVDAVSLAIESNRLNVLRWLKDMDLLKKVRGGSIRWRFSSSQSLETIAWIHLNTPAVYTSEAMEDFASKGDLSAIKWMALYRGERLCTHKVIRNAIHSGSLSLVRWLLEHFIQAECWPGPLSPRWSLRHRGVPS
;
A
#
# COMPACT_ATOMS: atom_id res chain seq x y z
N MET A 1 -21.90 -26.87 2.72
CA MET A 1 -20.65 -26.54 2.00
C MET A 1 -20.05 -25.22 2.47
N ASN A 2 -20.71 -24.08 2.28
CA ASN A 2 -20.15 -22.75 2.58
C ASN A 2 -19.71 -22.56 4.05
N LEU A 3 -20.47 -23.09 5.01
CA LEU A 3 -20.10 -23.06 6.43
C LEU A 3 -18.82 -23.85 6.72
N ALA A 4 -18.72 -25.08 6.20
CA ALA A 4 -17.51 -25.91 6.35
C ALA A 4 -16.29 -25.23 5.69
N ALA A 5 -16.51 -24.57 4.55
CA ALA A 5 -15.51 -23.76 3.85
C ALA A 5 -15.04 -22.56 4.71
N GLY A 6 -15.97 -21.84 5.35
CA GLY A 6 -15.67 -20.78 6.31
C GLY A 6 -14.92 -21.23 7.56
N GLN A 7 -14.98 -22.52 7.90
CA GLN A 7 -14.19 -23.13 8.97
C GLN A 7 -12.90 -23.81 8.47
N GLY A 8 -12.64 -23.85 7.16
CA GLY A 8 -11.47 -24.51 6.58
C GLY A 8 -11.45 -26.04 6.73
N GLN A 9 -12.62 -26.67 6.82
CA GLN A 9 -12.80 -28.10 7.08
C GLN A 9 -12.86 -28.90 5.77
N LEU A 10 -11.70 -29.15 5.14
CA LEU A 10 -11.62 -29.82 3.83
C LEU A 10 -12.31 -31.20 3.82
N GLU A 11 -12.09 -32.02 4.84
CA GLU A 11 -12.68 -33.37 4.92
C GLU A 11 -14.21 -33.33 4.98
N VAL A 12 -14.76 -32.39 5.78
CA VAL A 12 -16.20 -32.16 5.86
C VAL A 12 -16.75 -31.66 4.52
N MET A 13 -16.02 -30.78 3.84
CA MET A 13 -16.39 -30.32 2.50
C MET A 13 -16.39 -31.47 1.48
N GLN A 14 -15.37 -32.33 1.51
CA GLN A 14 -15.30 -33.51 0.63
C GLN A 14 -16.46 -34.45 0.86
N TRP A 15 -16.79 -34.76 2.12
CA TRP A 15 -17.92 -35.60 2.48
C TRP A 15 -19.25 -34.98 2.05
N LEU A 16 -19.47 -33.68 2.30
CA LEU A 16 -20.69 -32.99 1.87
C LEU A 16 -20.84 -33.01 0.35
N HIS A 17 -19.75 -32.78 -0.39
CA HIS A 17 -19.78 -32.79 -1.86
C HIS A 17 -20.10 -34.18 -2.41
N SER A 18 -19.55 -35.26 -1.82
CA SER A 18 -19.83 -36.64 -2.25
C SER A 18 -21.28 -37.05 -2.03
N HIS A 19 -21.99 -36.40 -1.11
CA HIS A 19 -23.42 -36.62 -0.83
C HIS A 19 -24.33 -35.62 -1.58
N GLY A 20 -23.82 -34.97 -2.63
CA GLY A 20 -24.59 -34.08 -3.49
C GLY A 20 -24.85 -32.69 -2.91
N CYS A 21 -24.33 -32.37 -1.73
CA CYS A 21 -24.42 -31.01 -1.18
C CYS A 21 -23.47 -30.07 -1.94
N LYS A 22 -24.02 -29.30 -2.88
CA LYS A 22 -23.26 -28.32 -3.66
C LYS A 22 -22.90 -27.09 -2.83
N GLY A 23 -21.77 -26.47 -3.14
CA GLY A 23 -21.41 -25.12 -2.68
C GLY A 23 -21.84 -24.04 -3.66
N THR A 24 -21.54 -22.80 -3.28
CA THR A 24 -21.57 -21.64 -4.18
C THR A 24 -20.16 -21.04 -4.28
N TYR A 25 -19.99 -19.99 -5.08
CA TYR A 25 -18.72 -19.25 -5.16
C TYR A 25 -18.27 -18.71 -3.79
N GLU A 26 -19.21 -18.43 -2.88
CA GLU A 26 -18.93 -17.97 -1.50
C GLU A 26 -18.07 -18.96 -0.71
N ALA A 27 -18.14 -20.26 -1.02
CA ALA A 27 -17.27 -21.25 -0.39
C ALA A 27 -15.79 -20.90 -0.63
N THR A 28 -15.46 -20.48 -1.85
CA THR A 28 -14.09 -20.09 -2.24
C THR A 28 -13.71 -18.77 -1.59
N ASP A 29 -14.60 -17.78 -1.59
CA ASP A 29 -14.35 -16.48 -0.95
C ASP A 29 -14.03 -16.63 0.54
N ASN A 30 -14.83 -17.45 1.24
CA ASN A 30 -14.64 -17.77 2.65
C ASN A 30 -13.28 -18.43 2.92
N VAL A 31 -12.89 -19.37 2.05
CA VAL A 31 -11.62 -20.11 2.17
C VAL A 31 -10.42 -19.21 1.87
N VAL A 32 -10.54 -18.30 0.90
CA VAL A 32 -9.50 -17.33 0.57
C VAL A 32 -9.24 -16.43 1.77
N GLY A 33 -10.27 -15.97 2.48
CA GLY A 33 -10.11 -15.23 3.74
C GLY A 33 -9.31 -15.99 4.82
N LYS A 34 -9.29 -17.33 4.76
CA LYS A 34 -8.50 -18.19 5.66
C LYS A 34 -7.07 -18.49 5.17
N GLY A 35 -6.70 -18.07 3.95
CA GLY A 35 -5.38 -18.34 3.38
C GLY A 35 -5.14 -19.80 3.01
N ARG A 36 -6.19 -20.62 2.89
CA ARG A 36 -6.11 -22.07 2.65
C ARG A 36 -6.07 -22.41 1.16
N LEU A 37 -4.91 -22.21 0.53
CA LEU A 37 -4.71 -22.44 -0.92
C LEU A 37 -5.01 -23.90 -1.35
N ASP A 38 -4.76 -24.87 -0.48
CA ASP A 38 -5.10 -26.28 -0.68
C ASP A 38 -6.60 -26.48 -0.93
N ILE A 39 -7.44 -25.81 -0.13
CA ILE A 39 -8.89 -25.88 -0.27
C ILE A 39 -9.37 -25.04 -1.46
N VAL A 40 -8.73 -23.90 -1.75
CA VAL A 40 -9.05 -23.09 -2.95
C VAL A 40 -8.88 -23.92 -4.22
N LYS A 41 -7.75 -24.63 -4.35
CA LYS A 41 -7.49 -25.54 -5.48
C LYS A 41 -8.60 -26.59 -5.63
N TRP A 42 -8.94 -27.26 -4.52
CA TRP A 42 -9.98 -28.30 -4.50
C TRP A 42 -11.36 -27.77 -4.93
N LEU A 43 -11.71 -26.55 -4.51
CA LEU A 43 -12.95 -25.88 -4.89
C LEU A 43 -12.95 -25.46 -6.37
N TYR A 44 -11.84 -24.92 -6.86
CA TYR A 44 -11.72 -24.45 -8.24
C TYR A 44 -11.85 -25.58 -9.26
N ASP A 45 -11.25 -26.73 -8.99
CA ASP A 45 -11.36 -27.94 -9.83
C ASP A 45 -12.81 -28.42 -9.99
N ARG A 46 -13.72 -27.95 -9.13
CA ARG A 46 -15.16 -28.27 -9.12
C ARG A 46 -16.05 -27.13 -9.61
N GLY A 47 -15.44 -26.09 -10.18
CA GLY A 47 -16.15 -24.93 -10.73
C GLY A 47 -16.58 -23.88 -9.70
N TYR A 48 -16.16 -24.01 -8.45
CA TYR A 48 -16.40 -22.98 -7.42
C TYR A 48 -15.30 -21.91 -7.53
N ASN A 49 -15.43 -21.03 -8.51
CA ASN A 49 -14.32 -20.16 -8.97
C ASN A 49 -14.09 -18.88 -8.14
N GLY A 50 -14.83 -18.69 -7.05
CA GLY A 50 -14.81 -17.47 -6.25
C GLY A 50 -15.29 -16.23 -7.01
N SER A 51 -15.49 -15.15 -6.27
CA SER A 51 -15.81 -13.83 -6.80
C SER A 51 -14.55 -12.99 -7.03
N SER A 52 -14.71 -11.73 -7.48
CA SER A 52 -13.61 -10.76 -7.51
C SER A 52 -13.08 -10.42 -6.11
N GLU A 53 -13.94 -10.56 -5.11
CA GLU A 53 -13.71 -10.24 -3.71
C GLU A 53 -12.74 -11.23 -3.08
N ALA A 54 -12.74 -12.50 -3.54
CA ALA A 54 -11.69 -13.46 -3.19
C ALA A 54 -10.30 -12.94 -3.55
N ILE A 55 -10.09 -12.48 -4.79
CA ILE A 55 -8.78 -11.98 -5.23
C ILE A 55 -8.42 -10.70 -4.45
N ALA A 56 -9.40 -9.83 -4.17
CA ALA A 56 -9.19 -8.65 -3.33
C ALA A 56 -8.75 -9.01 -1.90
N ALA A 57 -9.40 -10.02 -1.29
CA ALA A 57 -9.02 -10.52 0.02
C ALA A 57 -7.59 -11.10 0.02
N ALA A 58 -7.22 -11.86 -1.01
CA ALA A 58 -5.84 -12.36 -1.15
C ALA A 58 -4.81 -11.21 -1.23
N VAL A 59 -5.14 -10.08 -1.87
CA VAL A 59 -4.32 -8.86 -1.84
C VAL A 59 -4.25 -8.27 -0.44
N ILE A 60 -5.39 -8.05 0.23
CA ILE A 60 -5.47 -7.43 1.57
C ILE A 60 -4.69 -8.25 2.61
N PHE A 61 -4.78 -9.57 2.56
CA PHE A 61 -4.06 -10.45 3.47
C PHE A 61 -2.61 -10.74 3.03
N GLY A 62 -2.24 -10.37 1.81
CA GLY A 62 -0.89 -10.56 1.29
C GLY A 62 -0.55 -12.00 0.95
N TYR A 63 -1.55 -12.82 0.60
CA TYR A 63 -1.39 -14.22 0.22
C TYR A 63 -0.80 -14.34 -1.19
N LEU A 64 0.50 -14.04 -1.31
CA LEU A 64 1.21 -13.97 -2.58
C LEU A 64 1.13 -15.28 -3.37
N ASP A 65 1.36 -16.43 -2.73
CA ASP A 65 1.31 -17.76 -3.37
C ASP A 65 -0.07 -18.04 -3.99
N MET A 66 -1.13 -17.55 -3.34
CA MET A 66 -2.50 -17.68 -3.84
C MET A 66 -2.77 -16.74 -5.01
N LEU A 67 -2.24 -15.51 -4.98
CA LEU A 67 -2.34 -14.58 -6.11
C LEU A 67 -1.57 -15.09 -7.33
N GLN A 68 -0.36 -15.63 -7.13
CA GLN A 68 0.42 -16.30 -8.17
C GLN A 68 -0.38 -17.47 -8.76
N TRP A 69 -0.94 -18.32 -7.90
CA TRP A 69 -1.75 -19.44 -8.35
C TRP A 69 -2.99 -19.00 -9.16
N PHE A 70 -3.73 -17.98 -8.70
CA PHE A 70 -4.85 -17.43 -9.48
C PHE A 70 -4.40 -16.92 -10.85
N TYR A 71 -3.29 -16.19 -10.89
CA TYR A 71 -2.76 -15.64 -12.14
C TYR A 71 -2.32 -16.73 -13.11
N GLU A 72 -1.56 -17.73 -12.65
CA GLU A 72 -1.04 -18.83 -13.48
C GLU A 72 -2.14 -19.74 -14.02
N ASN A 73 -3.15 -20.06 -13.21
CA ASN A 73 -4.16 -21.07 -13.57
C ASN A 73 -5.36 -20.47 -14.29
N THR A 74 -5.61 -19.17 -14.12
CA THR A 74 -6.85 -18.54 -14.64
C THR A 74 -6.58 -17.29 -15.48
N GLY A 75 -5.35 -16.78 -15.48
CA GLY A 75 -5.01 -15.49 -16.08
C GLY A 75 -5.65 -14.28 -15.38
N LYS A 76 -6.43 -14.50 -14.31
CA LYS A 76 -7.12 -13.42 -13.60
C LYS A 76 -6.12 -12.59 -12.81
N VAL A 77 -6.15 -11.29 -13.07
CA VAL A 77 -5.52 -10.27 -12.24
C VAL A 77 -6.56 -9.63 -11.32
N PRO A 78 -6.17 -9.07 -10.17
CA PRO A 78 -7.08 -8.27 -9.36
C PRO A 78 -7.72 -7.14 -10.18
N GLN A 79 -9.05 -7.14 -10.27
CA GLN A 79 -9.82 -6.10 -10.98
C GLN A 79 -10.19 -4.91 -10.09
N VAL A 80 -10.05 -5.08 -8.78
CA VAL A 80 -10.13 -4.01 -7.79
C VAL A 80 -8.86 -3.17 -7.82
N ASP A 81 -8.86 -2.05 -7.10
CA ASP A 81 -7.68 -1.23 -6.89
C ASP A 81 -6.66 -1.91 -5.98
N ALA A 82 -6.05 -2.98 -6.49
CA ALA A 82 -5.13 -3.83 -5.75
C ALA A 82 -3.86 -3.09 -5.33
N VAL A 83 -3.49 -2.04 -6.07
CA VAL A 83 -2.38 -1.16 -5.68
C VAL A 83 -2.73 -0.41 -4.40
N SER A 84 -3.90 0.24 -4.32
CA SER A 84 -4.34 0.88 -3.07
C SER A 84 -4.43 -0.12 -1.92
N LEU A 85 -5.11 -1.25 -2.13
CA LEU A 85 -5.30 -2.25 -1.09
C LEU A 85 -3.97 -2.80 -0.57
N ALA A 86 -3.01 -3.07 -1.46
CA ALA A 86 -1.69 -3.54 -1.08
C ALA A 86 -0.90 -2.46 -0.33
N ILE A 87 -1.02 -1.17 -0.70
CA ILE A 87 -0.35 -0.08 0.02
C ILE A 87 -0.98 0.12 1.42
N GLU A 88 -2.31 0.21 1.50
CA GLU A 88 -3.05 0.41 2.75
C GLU A 88 -2.87 -0.77 3.72
N SER A 89 -2.81 -1.98 3.18
CA SER A 89 -2.60 -3.21 3.98
C SER A 89 -1.13 -3.56 4.18
N ASN A 90 -0.20 -2.69 3.76
CA ASN A 90 1.26 -2.88 3.84
C ASN A 90 1.76 -4.22 3.26
N ARG A 91 1.30 -4.56 2.06
CA ARG A 91 1.65 -5.79 1.33
C ARG A 91 2.70 -5.51 0.26
N LEU A 92 3.90 -5.17 0.73
CA LEU A 92 5.03 -4.87 -0.13
C LEU A 92 5.40 -6.04 -1.06
N ASN A 93 5.21 -7.28 -0.60
CA ASN A 93 5.41 -8.49 -1.40
C ASN A 93 4.47 -8.54 -2.63
N VAL A 94 3.20 -8.17 -2.46
CA VAL A 94 2.23 -8.09 -3.56
C VAL A 94 2.58 -6.97 -4.53
N LEU A 95 2.99 -5.79 -4.03
CA LEU A 95 3.42 -4.68 -4.87
C LEU A 95 4.65 -5.04 -5.73
N ARG A 96 5.63 -5.72 -5.14
CA ARG A 96 6.81 -6.22 -5.85
C ARG A 96 6.39 -7.20 -6.94
N TRP A 97 5.56 -8.19 -6.61
CA TRP A 97 5.06 -9.14 -7.60
C TRP A 97 4.30 -8.48 -8.76
N LEU A 98 3.39 -7.55 -8.46
CA LEU A 98 2.65 -6.80 -9.49
C LEU A 98 3.59 -6.01 -10.40
N LYS A 99 4.67 -5.45 -9.86
CA LYS A 99 5.69 -4.74 -10.64
C LYS A 99 6.53 -5.70 -11.49
N ASP A 100 7.06 -6.75 -10.89
CA ASP A 100 7.97 -7.71 -11.52
C ASP A 100 7.29 -8.45 -12.68
N MET A 101 5.97 -8.66 -12.60
CA MET A 101 5.14 -9.26 -13.65
C MET A 101 4.56 -8.23 -14.65
N ASP A 102 4.93 -6.96 -14.56
CA ASP A 102 4.40 -5.85 -15.39
C ASP A 102 2.84 -5.77 -15.38
N LEU A 103 2.25 -6.06 -14.23
CA LEU A 103 0.79 -6.09 -14.02
C LEU A 103 0.22 -4.75 -13.51
N LEU A 104 1.07 -3.81 -13.09
CA LEU A 104 0.63 -2.50 -12.56
C LEU A 104 -0.30 -1.76 -13.52
N LYS A 105 -0.06 -1.84 -14.84
CA LYS A 105 -0.92 -1.21 -15.86
C LYS A 105 -2.24 -1.95 -16.13
N LYS A 106 -2.33 -3.23 -15.74
CA LYS A 106 -3.51 -4.09 -15.97
C LYS A 106 -4.50 -4.04 -14.81
N VAL A 107 -4.04 -3.74 -13.60
CA VAL A 107 -4.90 -3.59 -12.43
C VAL A 107 -5.57 -2.22 -12.41
N ARG A 108 -6.82 -2.17 -11.92
CA ARG A 108 -7.51 -0.89 -11.71
C ARG A 108 -6.70 -0.05 -10.72
N GLY A 109 -6.67 1.27 -10.94
CA GLY A 109 -5.95 2.17 -10.01
C GLY A 109 -4.42 2.03 -10.05
N GLY A 110 -3.86 1.39 -11.08
CA GLY A 110 -2.42 1.16 -11.28
C GLY A 110 -1.46 2.36 -11.15
N SER A 111 -1.99 3.58 -11.06
CA SER A 111 -1.21 4.78 -10.72
C SER A 111 -0.88 4.81 -9.23
N ILE A 112 0.36 4.44 -8.88
CA ILE A 112 0.88 4.48 -7.50
C ILE A 112 0.97 5.93 -6.95
N ARG A 113 0.96 6.93 -7.84
CA ARG A 113 1.34 8.32 -7.56
C ARG A 113 0.59 9.01 -6.42
N TRP A 114 -0.65 8.63 -6.16
CA TRP A 114 -1.48 9.33 -5.16
C TRP A 114 -1.70 8.51 -3.90
N ARG A 115 -1.13 7.29 -3.87
CA ARG A 115 -1.41 6.28 -2.86
C ARG A 115 -0.29 6.17 -1.83
N PHE A 116 0.86 6.78 -2.12
CA PHE A 116 2.02 6.86 -1.23
C PHE A 116 1.68 7.44 0.15
N SER A 117 0.93 8.54 0.19
CA SER A 117 0.53 9.19 1.44
C SER A 117 -0.41 8.36 2.30
N SER A 118 -1.09 7.36 1.74
CA SER A 118 -1.92 6.39 2.49
C SER A 118 -1.10 5.28 3.16
N SER A 119 0.16 5.08 2.77
CA SER A 119 1.02 4.10 3.42
C SER A 119 1.38 4.54 4.83
N GLN A 120 1.31 3.60 5.77
CA GLN A 120 1.84 3.78 7.13
C GLN A 120 3.24 3.16 7.30
N SER A 121 3.73 2.42 6.30
CA SER A 121 5.05 1.79 6.32
C SER A 121 6.07 2.61 5.55
N LEU A 122 7.19 2.89 6.22
CA LEU A 122 8.35 3.52 5.62
C LEU A 122 8.97 2.66 4.53
N GLU A 123 8.93 1.32 4.65
CA GLU A 123 9.44 0.43 3.61
C GLU A 123 8.62 0.53 2.32
N THR A 124 7.29 0.53 2.45
CA THR A 124 6.40 0.69 1.29
C THR A 124 6.56 2.07 0.66
N ILE A 125 6.71 3.11 1.48
CA ILE A 125 7.07 4.46 1.05
C ILE A 125 8.38 4.46 0.25
N ALA A 126 9.46 3.94 0.83
CA ALA A 126 10.77 3.89 0.18
C ALA A 126 10.73 3.11 -1.13
N TRP A 127 10.02 1.99 -1.17
CA TRP A 127 9.83 1.22 -2.39
C TRP A 127 9.09 2.00 -3.46
N ILE A 128 7.98 2.67 -3.12
CA ILE A 128 7.24 3.51 -4.06
C ILE A 128 8.15 4.58 -4.65
N HIS A 129 8.98 5.24 -3.82
CA HIS A 129 9.91 6.27 -4.28
C HIS A 129 10.93 5.74 -5.30
N LEU A 130 11.60 4.63 -4.97
CA LEU A 130 12.62 4.04 -5.85
C LEU A 130 12.04 3.59 -7.19
N ASN A 131 10.77 3.19 -7.21
CA ASN A 131 10.13 2.64 -8.40
C ASN A 131 9.28 3.66 -9.17
N THR A 132 8.95 4.80 -8.56
CA THR A 132 8.17 5.88 -9.16
C THR A 132 8.66 7.27 -8.69
N PRO A 133 9.77 7.79 -9.25
CA PRO A 133 10.39 9.04 -8.76
C PRO A 133 9.54 10.30 -8.94
N ALA A 134 8.54 10.26 -9.83
CA ALA A 134 7.64 11.39 -10.13
C ALA A 134 6.53 11.60 -9.08
N VAL A 135 6.50 10.78 -8.03
CA VAL A 135 5.42 10.77 -7.01
C VAL A 135 5.63 11.80 -5.90
N TYR A 136 6.79 12.45 -5.89
CA TYR A 136 7.18 13.33 -4.80
C TYR A 136 6.91 14.80 -5.08
N THR A 137 5.84 15.30 -4.49
CA THR A 137 5.39 16.69 -4.55
C THR A 137 5.35 17.31 -3.15
N SER A 138 5.27 18.63 -3.08
CA SER A 138 4.97 19.32 -1.81
C SER A 138 3.64 18.86 -1.21
N GLU A 139 2.69 18.47 -2.05
CA GLU A 139 1.38 17.91 -1.64
C GLU A 139 1.56 16.62 -0.83
N ALA A 140 2.46 15.72 -1.25
CA ALA A 140 2.74 14.51 -0.49
C ALA A 140 3.28 14.83 0.91
N MET A 141 4.20 15.81 1.04
CA MET A 141 4.66 16.26 2.36
C MET A 141 3.55 16.87 3.21
N GLU A 142 2.65 17.64 2.58
CA GLU A 142 1.48 18.23 3.24
C GLU A 142 0.53 17.15 3.78
N ASP A 143 0.35 16.04 3.07
CA ASP A 143 -0.45 14.89 3.49
C ASP A 143 0.18 14.18 4.72
N PHE A 144 1.47 13.83 4.67
CA PHE A 144 2.12 13.21 5.85
C PHE A 144 2.14 14.15 7.04
N ALA A 145 2.29 15.46 6.81
CA ALA A 145 2.21 16.44 7.87
C ALA A 145 0.83 16.49 8.51
N SER A 146 -0.24 16.38 7.72
CA SER A 146 -1.61 16.33 8.24
C SER A 146 -1.86 15.10 9.12
N LYS A 147 -1.14 13.99 8.86
CA LYS A 147 -1.18 12.75 9.63
C LYS A 147 -0.22 12.75 10.83
N GLY A 148 0.65 13.75 10.94
CA GLY A 148 1.67 13.81 11.98
C GLY A 148 2.81 12.79 11.80
N ASP A 149 2.99 12.23 10.59
CA ASP A 149 3.97 11.17 10.32
C ASP A 149 5.40 11.73 10.20
N LEU A 150 6.07 11.80 11.35
CA LEU A 150 7.44 12.27 11.47
C LEU A 150 8.43 11.36 10.72
N SER A 151 8.21 10.05 10.71
CA SER A 151 9.13 9.09 10.09
C SER A 151 9.15 9.26 8.58
N ALA A 152 7.98 9.35 7.97
CA ALA A 152 7.85 9.70 6.57
C ALA A 152 8.51 11.05 6.31
N ILE A 153 8.15 12.13 7.03
CA ILE A 153 8.69 13.47 6.77
C ILE A 153 10.23 13.53 6.88
N LYS A 154 10.83 12.89 7.90
CA LYS A 154 12.29 12.79 8.05
C LYS A 154 12.92 12.12 6.84
N TRP A 155 12.41 10.95 6.49
CA TRP A 155 12.86 10.22 5.31
C TRP A 155 12.71 11.09 4.06
N MET A 156 11.59 11.80 3.95
CA MET A 156 11.30 12.62 2.79
C MET A 156 12.24 13.81 2.62
N ALA A 157 12.55 14.49 3.71
CA ALA A 157 13.49 15.60 3.73
C ALA A 157 14.92 15.16 3.38
N LEU A 158 15.36 14.00 3.88
CA LEU A 158 16.72 13.49 3.67
C LEU A 158 17.00 13.15 2.19
N TYR A 159 16.01 12.63 1.46
CA TYR A 159 16.22 12.16 0.08
C TYR A 159 16.06 13.24 -1.01
N ARG A 160 15.26 14.30 -0.80
CA ARG A 160 14.90 15.29 -1.85
C ARG A 160 15.21 16.74 -1.49
N GLY A 161 15.61 17.02 -0.24
CA GLY A 161 16.06 18.34 0.20
C GLY A 161 14.95 19.31 0.61
N GLU A 162 15.36 20.39 1.27
CA GLU A 162 14.56 21.34 2.05
C GLU A 162 13.45 22.09 1.27
N ARG A 163 13.53 22.11 -0.07
CA ARG A 163 12.60 22.87 -0.94
C ARG A 163 11.15 22.40 -0.92
N LEU A 164 10.88 21.21 -0.38
CA LEU A 164 9.52 20.65 -0.28
C LEU A 164 8.80 21.07 1.00
N CYS A 165 9.52 21.60 2.00
CA CYS A 165 8.95 22.09 3.25
C CYS A 165 8.34 23.48 3.03
N THR A 166 7.02 23.50 2.79
CA THR A 166 6.25 24.75 2.64
C THR A 166 5.63 25.19 3.96
N HIS A 167 5.18 26.45 4.05
CA HIS A 167 4.41 26.92 5.21
C HIS A 167 3.14 26.08 5.47
N LYS A 168 2.58 25.43 4.45
CA LYS A 168 1.44 24.51 4.58
C LYS A 168 1.81 23.23 5.32
N VAL A 169 3.01 22.68 5.10
CA VAL A 169 3.53 21.52 5.85
C VAL A 169 3.58 21.82 7.34
N ILE A 170 4.12 22.99 7.72
CA ILE A 170 4.18 23.45 9.12
C ILE A 170 2.76 23.62 9.68
N ARG A 171 1.88 24.29 8.93
CA ARG A 171 0.48 24.48 9.34
C ARG A 171 -0.22 23.13 9.56
N ASN A 172 -0.09 22.19 8.64
CA ASN A 172 -0.72 20.87 8.75
C ASN A 172 -0.14 20.06 9.92
N ALA A 173 1.17 20.14 10.16
CA ALA A 173 1.80 19.54 11.32
C ALA A 173 1.23 20.09 12.65
N ILE A 174 0.98 21.40 12.73
CA ILE A 174 0.31 22.00 13.90
C ILE A 174 -1.10 21.46 14.06
N HIS A 175 -1.89 21.37 12.98
CA HIS A 175 -3.25 20.83 13.02
C HIS A 175 -3.29 19.34 13.38
N SER A 176 -2.25 18.57 13.03
CA SER A 176 -2.15 17.15 13.39
C SER A 176 -1.97 16.92 14.90
N GLY A 177 -1.58 17.95 15.66
CA GLY A 177 -1.25 17.84 17.09
C GLY A 177 0.09 17.16 17.38
N SER A 178 0.87 16.79 16.36
CA SER A 178 2.17 16.11 16.52
C SER A 178 3.28 17.07 16.93
N LEU A 179 3.47 17.27 18.25
CA LEU A 179 4.52 18.14 18.80
C LEU A 179 5.92 17.73 18.30
N SER A 180 6.19 16.43 18.20
CA SER A 180 7.49 15.92 17.72
C SER A 180 7.74 16.32 16.27
N LEU A 181 6.71 16.30 15.42
CA LEU A 181 6.83 16.75 14.04
C LEU A 181 7.04 18.26 13.96
N VAL A 182 6.26 19.05 14.70
CA VAL A 182 6.41 20.51 14.72
C VAL A 182 7.81 20.90 15.19
N ARG A 183 8.30 20.33 16.30
CA ARG A 183 9.67 20.58 16.80
C ARG A 183 10.72 20.27 15.74
N TRP A 184 10.62 19.08 15.14
CA TRP A 184 11.59 18.67 14.14
C TRP A 184 11.60 19.61 12.93
N LEU A 185 10.42 20.02 12.43
CA LEU A 185 10.31 20.98 11.33
C LEU A 185 10.89 22.35 11.68
N LEU A 186 10.60 22.88 12.88
CA LEU A 186 11.13 24.17 13.33
C LEU A 186 12.67 24.13 13.51
N GLU A 187 13.19 23.05 14.08
CA GLU A 187 14.63 22.88 14.30
C GLU A 187 15.42 22.72 12.99
N HIS A 188 14.86 22.04 12.00
CA HIS A 188 15.58 21.67 10.77
C HIS A 188 15.35 22.62 9.59
N PHE A 189 14.23 23.34 9.53
CA PHE A 189 13.92 24.23 8.40
C PHE A 189 13.73 25.70 8.79
N ILE A 190 13.59 26.03 10.07
CA ILE A 190 13.44 27.42 10.54
C ILE A 190 14.72 27.95 11.19
N GLN A 191 15.73 27.11 11.43
CA GLN A 191 17.07 27.59 11.81
C GLN A 191 17.87 28.18 10.64
N ALA A 192 17.37 28.10 9.39
CA ALA A 192 17.93 28.81 8.25
C ALA A 192 17.08 30.08 7.95
N GLU A 193 17.49 31.19 8.58
CA GLU A 193 17.07 32.57 8.24
C GLU A 193 15.60 32.95 8.49
N CYS A 194 15.35 33.26 9.77
CA CYS A 194 14.52 34.37 10.24
C CYS A 194 12.99 34.29 10.07
N TRP A 195 12.31 34.67 11.15
CA TRP A 195 11.17 35.58 11.03
C TRP A 195 11.75 36.93 10.61
N PRO A 196 11.44 37.46 9.42
CA PRO A 196 11.40 38.90 9.28
C PRO A 196 9.96 39.31 8.96
N GLY A 197 9.62 40.52 9.39
CA GLY A 197 8.54 41.27 8.79
C GLY A 197 8.69 41.37 7.26
N PRO A 198 7.73 42.02 6.60
CA PRO A 198 7.44 41.79 5.20
C PRO A 198 8.62 42.17 4.30
N LEU A 199 8.79 41.34 3.24
CA LEU A 199 9.70 41.48 2.09
C LEU A 199 11.04 40.72 2.21
N SER A 200 11.02 39.47 1.68
CA SER A 200 12.07 38.60 1.10
C SER A 200 13.55 38.82 1.43
N PRO A 201 14.35 37.72 1.49
CA PRO A 201 15.30 37.53 0.39
C PRO A 201 15.57 36.08 -0.07
N ARG A 202 16.24 36.02 -1.22
CA ARG A 202 16.64 34.89 -2.06
C ARG A 202 17.41 33.78 -1.34
N TRP A 203 16.98 32.54 -1.58
CA TRP A 203 17.69 31.29 -1.25
C TRP A 203 19.06 31.24 -1.93
N SER A 204 20.15 31.33 -1.17
CA SER A 204 21.50 31.06 -1.68
C SER A 204 21.90 29.61 -1.38
N LEU A 205 22.31 28.90 -2.43
CA LEU A 205 22.74 27.50 -2.41
C LEU A 205 24.06 27.37 -1.63
N ARG A 206 24.03 26.72 -0.45
CA ARG A 206 25.22 26.06 0.09
C ARG A 206 25.09 24.56 -0.10
N HIS A 207 25.74 24.06 -1.15
CA HIS A 207 26.04 22.64 -1.30
C HIS A 207 26.93 22.21 -0.13
N ARG A 208 26.44 21.35 0.77
CA ARG A 208 27.29 20.45 1.54
C ARG A 208 27.25 19.09 0.86
N GLY A 209 28.44 18.60 0.52
CA GLY A 209 28.66 17.46 -0.36
C GLY A 209 28.01 16.16 0.10
N VAL A 210 27.57 15.40 -0.90
CA VAL A 210 27.25 13.98 -0.79
C VAL A 210 28.59 13.22 -0.80
N PRO A 211 28.87 12.30 0.15
CA PRO A 211 29.99 11.38 -0.01
C PRO A 211 29.63 10.28 -1.01
N SER A 212 30.59 9.99 -1.88
CA SER A 212 30.62 8.92 -2.89
C SER A 212 30.46 7.52 -2.32
#